data_AF-M0JKH0-F1
#
_entry.id   AF-M0JKH0-F1
#
_cell.length_a   1.000
_cell.length_b   1.000
_cell.length_c   1.000
_cell.angle_alpha   90.00
_cell.angle_beta   90.00
_cell.angle_gamma   90.00
#
_symmetry.space_group_name_H-M   'P 1'
#
loop_
_entity.id
_entity.type
_entity.pdbx_description
1 polymer ?
#
loop_
_entity_poly.entity_id
_entity_poly.type
_entity_poly.pdbx_seq_one_letter_code
_entity_poly.pdbx_strand_id
1 'polypeptide(L)'
;MTLADLLRETLEEDSQDVWENERTPTPVRRFGVRLHTAGLSIRETVAILDLLGVDRSHGAVWNWVHTLSEAQSDPPTASPSRVAVDEK
;
A
#
# COMPACT_ATOMS: atom_id res chain seq x y z
N MET A 1 -17.22 -15.45 0.80
CA MET A 1 -16.79 -14.05 0.56
C MET A 1 -15.30 -14.01 0.82
N THR A 2 -14.50 -13.60 -0.17
CA THR A 2 -13.03 -13.53 -0.04
C THR A 2 -12.61 -12.19 0.54
N LEU A 3 -11.39 -12.09 1.08
CA LEU A 3 -10.83 -10.79 1.50
C LEU A 3 -10.85 -9.79 0.32
N ALA A 4 -10.55 -10.26 -0.89
CA ALA A 4 -10.56 -9.41 -2.07
C ALA A 4 -11.95 -8.82 -2.36
N ASP A 5 -13.03 -9.58 -2.13
CA ASP A 5 -14.40 -9.08 -2.32
C ASP A 5 -14.74 -7.97 -1.31
N LEU A 6 -14.44 -8.20 -0.02
CA LEU A 6 -14.65 -7.21 1.04
C LEU A 6 -13.83 -5.93 0.83
N LEU A 7 -12.57 -6.08 0.44
CA LEU A 7 -11.70 -4.94 0.19
C LEU A 7 -12.09 -4.21 -1.10
N ARG A 8 -12.67 -4.90 -2.08
CA ARG A 8 -13.22 -4.22 -3.27
C ARG A 8 -14.35 -3.28 -2.87
N GLU A 9 -15.28 -3.73 -2.04
CA GLU A 9 -16.40 -2.89 -1.57
C GLU A 9 -15.95 -1.64 -0.78
N THR A 10 -14.76 -1.66 -0.18
CA THR A 10 -14.29 -0.62 0.76
C THR A 10 -13.10 0.20 0.27
N LEU A 11 -12.28 -0.33 -0.64
CA LEU A 11 -10.99 0.22 -1.08
C LEU A 11 -10.81 0.23 -2.61
N GLU A 12 -11.85 -0.09 -3.38
CA GLU A 12 -11.82 0.11 -4.83
C GLU A 12 -11.92 1.60 -5.14
N GLU A 13 -10.89 2.11 -5.82
CA GLU A 13 -10.81 3.49 -6.31
C GLU A 13 -10.43 3.42 -7.79
N ASP A 14 -11.04 4.26 -8.62
CA ASP A 14 -10.82 4.41 -10.08
C ASP A 14 -9.43 5.01 -10.43
N SER A 15 -8.43 4.86 -9.56
CA SER A 15 -7.07 5.33 -9.82
C SER A 15 -6.35 4.38 -10.76
N GLN A 16 -5.47 4.92 -11.62
CA GLN A 16 -4.49 4.12 -12.37
C GLN A 16 -3.78 3.16 -11.41
N ASP A 17 -3.86 1.87 -11.69
CA ASP A 17 -3.26 0.85 -10.85
C ASP A 17 -1.75 0.81 -11.15
N VAL A 18 -0.93 1.27 -10.20
CA VAL A 18 0.53 1.25 -10.32
C VAL A 18 1.07 -0.20 -10.45
N TRP A 19 0.26 -1.21 -10.15
CA TRP A 19 0.64 -2.61 -10.13
C TRP A 19 -0.01 -3.45 -11.26
N GLU A 20 -0.12 -2.91 -12.48
CA GLU A 20 -0.84 -3.55 -13.61
C GLU A 20 -0.49 -5.04 -13.87
N ASN A 21 0.75 -5.47 -13.60
CA ASN A 21 1.23 -6.83 -13.88
C ASN A 21 1.22 -7.80 -12.69
N GLU A 22 0.79 -7.34 -11.52
CA GLU A 22 0.84 -8.14 -10.30
C GLU A 22 -0.47 -8.94 -10.13
N ARG A 23 -0.33 -10.25 -9.82
CA ARG A 23 -1.45 -11.22 -9.81
C ARG A 23 -2.39 -11.04 -8.61
N THR A 24 -1.92 -10.38 -7.57
CA THR A 24 -2.70 -10.10 -6.36
C THR A 24 -3.71 -8.99 -6.63
N PRO A 25 -4.99 -9.10 -6.23
CA PRO A 25 -5.97 -8.03 -6.45
C PRO A 25 -5.53 -6.67 -5.87
N THR A 26 -5.80 -5.57 -6.58
CA THR A 26 -5.47 -4.18 -6.16
C THR A 26 -5.91 -3.84 -4.75
N PRO A 27 -7.15 -4.18 -4.32
CA PRO A 27 -7.59 -3.86 -2.97
C PRO A 27 -6.74 -4.54 -1.89
N VAL A 28 -6.28 -5.78 -2.13
CA VAL A 28 -5.40 -6.53 -1.21
C VAL A 28 -4.02 -5.89 -1.11
N ARG A 29 -3.47 -5.43 -2.23
CA ARG A 29 -2.17 -4.73 -2.27
C ARG A 29 -2.23 -3.40 -1.53
N ARG A 30 -3.25 -2.59 -1.81
CA ARG A 30 -3.50 -1.32 -1.10
C ARG A 30 -3.67 -1.56 0.40
N PHE A 31 -4.39 -2.61 0.79
CA PHE A 31 -4.53 -2.98 2.19
C PHE A 31 -3.17 -3.32 2.83
N GLY A 32 -2.34 -4.14 2.18
CA GLY A 32 -0.99 -4.44 2.64
C GLY A 32 -0.11 -3.19 2.80
N VAL A 33 -0.17 -2.25 1.86
CA VAL A 33 0.55 -0.97 1.98
C VAL A 33 0.00 -0.13 3.13
N ARG A 34 -1.33 -0.04 3.29
CA ARG A 34 -1.96 0.71 4.40
C ARG A 34 -1.56 0.16 5.78
N LEU A 35 -1.44 -1.15 5.93
CA LEU A 35 -0.91 -1.78 7.14
C LEU A 35 0.52 -1.30 7.45
N HIS A 36 1.38 -1.30 6.44
CA HIS A 36 2.76 -0.83 6.61
C HIS A 36 2.81 0.66 6.98
N THR A 37 2.04 1.51 6.28
CA THR A 37 1.97 2.94 6.59
C THR A 37 1.39 3.23 7.99
N ALA A 38 0.59 2.32 8.53
CA ALA A 38 0.09 2.40 9.90
C ALA A 38 1.14 2.01 10.96
N GLY A 39 2.37 1.70 10.56
CA GLY A 39 3.51 1.43 11.45
C GLY A 39 3.88 -0.05 11.58
N LEU A 40 3.21 -0.96 10.87
CA LEU A 40 3.57 -2.37 10.89
C LEU A 40 4.82 -2.63 10.05
N SER A 41 5.70 -3.50 10.52
CA SER A 41 6.78 -4.03 9.68
C SER A 41 6.22 -4.88 8.54
N ILE A 42 7.01 -5.06 7.49
CA ILE A 42 6.60 -5.90 6.34
C ILE A 42 6.35 -7.35 6.78
N ARG A 43 7.09 -7.87 7.75
CA ARG A 43 6.85 -9.19 8.32
C ARG A 43 5.51 -9.28 9.04
N GLU A 44 5.13 -8.26 9.80
CA GLU A 44 3.82 -8.20 10.45
C GLU A 44 2.70 -8.07 9.41
N THR A 45 2.89 -7.28 8.36
CA THR A 45 1.95 -7.19 7.24
C THR A 45 1.75 -8.55 6.57
N VAL A 46 2.84 -9.29 6.29
CA VAL A 46 2.75 -10.66 5.75
C VAL A 46 1.97 -11.57 6.69
N ALA A 47 2.25 -11.53 8.00
CA ALA A 47 1.56 -12.35 8.98
C ALA A 47 0.06 -12.04 9.03
N ILE A 48 -0.34 -10.77 8.95
CA ILE A 48 -1.76 -10.39 8.89
C ILE A 48 -2.42 -10.87 7.60
N LEU A 49 -1.75 -10.74 6.46
CA LEU A 49 -2.28 -11.24 5.19
C LEU A 49 -2.49 -12.75 5.24
N ASP A 50 -1.55 -13.51 5.80
CA ASP A 50 -1.67 -14.95 5.99
C ASP A 50 -2.84 -15.32 6.92
N LEU A 51 -3.01 -14.60 8.05
CA LEU A 51 -4.17 -14.75 8.94
C LEU A 51 -5.51 -14.49 8.23
N LEU A 52 -5.52 -13.67 7.19
CA LEU A 52 -6.69 -13.37 6.37
C LEU A 52 -6.82 -14.29 5.14
N GLY A 53 -5.99 -15.33 5.04
CA GLY A 53 -6.02 -16.32 3.95
C GLY A 53 -5.33 -15.86 2.67
N VAL A 54 -4.45 -14.86 2.75
CA VAL A 54 -3.67 -14.34 1.62
C VAL A 54 -2.20 -14.67 1.83
N ASP A 55 -1.77 -15.81 1.29
CA ASP A 55 -0.37 -16.23 1.32
C ASP A 55 0.48 -15.41 0.32
N ARG A 56 1.37 -14.58 0.85
CA ARG A 56 2.29 -13.74 0.07
C ARG A 56 3.66 -13.65 0.73
N SER A 57 4.68 -13.62 -0.11
CA SER A 57 6.05 -13.50 0.35
C SER A 57 6.33 -12.08 0.87
N HIS A 58 7.28 -11.98 1.79
CA HIS A 58 7.86 -10.70 2.21
C HIS A 58 8.32 -9.84 1.03
N GLY A 59 8.93 -10.47 0.01
CA GLY A 59 9.38 -9.77 -1.19
C GLY A 59 8.23 -9.16 -2.01
N ALA A 60 7.10 -9.86 -2.10
CA ALA A 60 5.91 -9.33 -2.78
C ALA A 60 5.36 -8.10 -2.06
N VAL A 61 5.20 -8.19 -0.73
CA VAL A 61 4.72 -7.06 0.08
C VAL A 61 5.69 -5.89 0.05
N TRP A 62 6.99 -6.15 0.13
CA TRP A 62 8.04 -5.13 -0.01
C TRP A 62 7.95 -4.42 -1.37
N ASN A 63 7.77 -5.18 -2.46
CA ASN A 63 7.61 -4.61 -3.79
C ASN A 63 6.38 -3.70 -3.87
N TRP A 64 5.23 -4.08 -3.29
CA TRP A 64 4.05 -3.22 -3.33
C TRP A 64 4.27 -1.88 -2.63
N VAL A 65 4.87 -1.92 -1.44
CA VAL A 65 5.21 -0.71 -0.67
C VAL A 65 6.16 0.18 -1.47
N HIS A 66 7.19 -0.41 -2.07
CA HIS A 66 8.20 0.34 -2.81
C HIS A 66 7.62 0.95 -4.09
N THR A 67 6.91 0.16 -4.90
CA THR A 67 6.26 0.63 -6.13
C THR A 67 5.29 1.78 -5.88
N LEU A 68 4.52 1.76 -4.78
CA LEU A 68 3.63 2.87 -4.45
C LEU A 68 4.40 4.11 -3.97
N SER A 69 5.49 3.90 -3.22
CA SER A 69 6.37 5.00 -2.81
C SER A 69 7.01 5.70 -4.00
N GLU A 70 7.43 4.96 -5.03
CA GLU A 70 8.03 5.51 -6.24
C GLU A 70 7.00 6.20 -7.15
N ALA A 71 5.74 5.77 -7.11
CA ALA A 71 4.67 6.36 -7.90
C ALA A 71 4.08 7.66 -7.28
N GLN A 72 4.34 7.93 -6.01
CA GLN A 72 4.00 9.23 -5.44
C GLN A 72 4.87 10.30 -6.10
N SER A 73 4.23 11.18 -6.87
CA SER A 73 4.89 12.34 -7.46
C SER A 73 5.48 13.23 -6.36
N ASP A 74 6.54 13.97 -6.69
CA ASP A 74 7.05 15.02 -5.80
C ASP A 74 5.90 15.89 -5.31
N PRO A 75 5.86 16.24 -4.01
CA PRO A 75 4.83 17.11 -3.50
C PRO A 75 4.84 18.40 -4.34
N PRO A 76 3.65 18.92 -4.69
CA PRO A 76 3.57 20.16 -5.46
C PRO A 76 4.38 21.24 -4.72
N THR A 77 5.16 22.03 -5.46
CA THR A 77 5.92 23.15 -4.90
C THR A 77 4.97 24.00 -4.05
N ALA A 78 5.11 23.90 -2.73
CA ALA A 78 4.26 24.62 -1.81
C ALA A 78 4.39 26.13 -2.08
N SER A 79 3.26 26.83 -2.19
CA SER A 79 3.22 28.28 -2.29
C SER A 79 2.46 28.82 -1.08
N PRO A 80 3.11 29.54 -0.15
CA PRO A 80 4.50 29.99 -0.18
C PRO A 80 5.52 28.85 0.01
N SER A 81 6.73 29.03 -0.53
CA SER A 81 7.84 28.06 -0.51
C SER A 81 8.51 27.86 0.87
N ARG A 82 7.79 28.15 1.96
CA ARG A 82 8.25 27.94 3.33
C ARG A 82 7.48 26.76 3.94
N VAL A 83 8.20 25.67 4.17
CA VAL A 83 7.71 24.50 4.90
C VAL A 83 8.28 24.56 6.32
N ALA A 84 7.43 24.41 7.33
CA ALA A 84 7.89 24.19 8.69
C ALA A 84 8.42 22.76 8.79
N VAL A 85 9.71 22.62 9.06
CA VAL A 85 10.35 21.32 9.29
C VAL A 85 10.36 21.09 10.80
N ASP A 86 9.69 20.04 11.26
CA ASP A 86 9.84 19.56 12.63
C ASP A 86 11.04 18.63 12.66
N GLU A 87 12.18 19.15 13.10
CA GLU A 87 13.33 18.33 13.46
C GLU A 87 13.27 18.06 14.96
N LYS A 88 13.45 16.77 15.32
CA LYS A 88 13.54 16.34 16.70
C LYS A 88 14.99 16.38 17.19
#